data_AF-A0A952CUM9-F1
#
_entry.id   AF-A0A952CUM9-F1
#
_cell.length_a   1.000
_cell.length_b   1.000
_cell.length_c   1.000
_cell.angle_alpha   90.00
_cell.angle_beta   90.00
_cell.angle_gamma   90.00
#
_symmetry.space_group_name_H-M   'P 1'
#
loop_
_entity.id
_entity.type
_entity.pdbx_description
1 polymer ?
#
loop_
_entity_poly.entity_id
_entity_poly.type
_entity_poly.pdbx_seq_one_letter_code
_entity_poly.pdbx_strand_id
1 'polypeptide(L)'
;MPSPRAQLVTTARRPPRARAALAACVALLAGAWAGALAAEPQASVVLGVGNQVVAGAWNPLRVVTRDLPASTFTAVLDVGTLKGGAVDVTITHELPGGGGVHALETDLFVPPFRSVAWRVVSGDRVVASGSLGSRDSDERPLALLLQERGAALPDLAGAAGWPDARLVEVAPSDLPITPAAYGGVVGLIVDHPAPPLEALVAAAVAGVKVVLLEAPAAYPAPVASLVGERGAARLGAGWLVAGAARGAPATGLVTVRPLELLTAALAEPLVAPPEPVPFRTVLIGAAVYAAALLVLLRFGGQQGLISAVLVAGLAGALAWALARPAAAQFEGGVAVGVVGGPLALVHEARERLTLPSARLEFEPTAAPALPRGYDADDRRVSIPTDAWRNVIVWLPPRAVASPLTVSGTRLVNVSAAPLVGVYVVGLGAQPDVAPGAVVTLAPGEEGAFPPTPPGVYAALTQLLPAGTVLATSGCESGACVVWLADTDLGGAPGGPHAGAGAAGPGAEP
;
A
#
# COMPACT_ATOMS: atom_id res chain seq x y z
N MET A 1 -76.87 39.64 56.57
CA MET A 1 -76.60 40.76 57.52
C MET A 1 -75.17 40.59 58.04
N PRO A 2 -74.39 41.68 58.16
CA PRO A 2 -73.57 42.15 57.04
C PRO A 2 -72.10 42.45 57.43
N SER A 3 -71.19 42.47 56.45
CA SER A 3 -70.21 43.57 56.29
C SER A 3 -69.49 43.49 54.93
N PRO A 4 -69.37 44.59 54.17
CA PRO A 4 -68.86 44.61 52.81
C PRO A 4 -67.51 45.36 52.66
N ARG A 5 -67.02 45.37 51.41
CA ARG A 5 -66.08 46.31 50.74
C ARG A 5 -64.63 45.85 50.61
N ALA A 6 -64.25 45.58 49.36
CA ALA A 6 -63.35 46.49 48.65
C ALA A 6 -63.62 46.39 47.13
N GLN A 7 -64.11 47.48 46.55
CA GLN A 7 -64.06 47.73 45.11
C GLN A 7 -62.62 48.09 44.74
N LEU A 8 -62.07 47.51 43.67
CA LEU A 8 -60.92 48.08 42.96
C LEU A 8 -61.12 47.90 41.45
N VAL A 9 -61.67 48.97 40.87
CA VAL A 9 -61.37 49.59 39.57
C VAL A 9 -60.69 48.69 38.53
N THR A 10 -61.46 48.33 37.51
CA THR A 10 -61.00 47.80 36.22
C THR A 10 -60.32 48.89 35.40
N THR A 11 -58.98 48.90 35.36
CA THR A 11 -58.23 49.59 34.31
C THR A 11 -58.00 48.65 33.13
N ALA A 12 -58.73 48.86 32.04
CA ALA A 12 -58.52 48.21 30.76
C ALA A 12 -57.16 48.61 30.16
N ARG A 13 -56.13 47.79 30.35
CA ARG A 13 -54.86 47.91 29.62
C ARG A 13 -54.99 47.24 28.25
N ARG A 14 -54.90 48.04 27.19
CA ARG A 14 -54.74 47.58 25.80
C ARG A 14 -53.61 46.53 25.70
N PRO A 15 -53.80 45.40 25.00
CA PRO A 15 -52.78 44.36 24.93
C PRO A 15 -51.60 44.78 24.02
N PRO A 16 -50.37 44.31 24.32
CA PRO A 16 -49.14 44.83 23.74
C PRO A 16 -48.82 44.13 22.42
N ARG A 17 -49.47 44.55 21.31
CA ARG A 17 -49.17 44.01 19.96
C ARG A 17 -47.69 44.12 19.59
N ALA A 18 -46.98 45.15 20.08
CA ALA A 18 -45.55 45.33 19.87
C ALA A 18 -44.67 44.28 20.58
N ARG A 19 -45.07 43.82 21.78
CA ARG A 19 -44.32 42.76 22.51
C ARG A 19 -44.52 41.40 21.89
N ALA A 20 -45.72 41.12 21.37
CA ALA A 20 -46.01 39.88 20.65
C ALA A 20 -45.24 39.80 19.31
N ALA A 21 -45.14 40.92 18.57
CA ALA A 21 -44.34 40.98 17.34
C ALA A 21 -42.84 40.80 17.60
N LEU A 22 -42.31 41.43 18.66
CA LEU A 22 -40.90 41.29 19.04
C LEU A 22 -40.57 39.86 19.49
N ALA A 23 -41.44 39.23 20.27
CA ALA A 23 -41.29 37.84 20.68
C ALA A 23 -41.34 36.86 19.49
N ALA A 24 -42.19 37.11 18.49
CA ALA A 24 -42.24 36.33 17.26
C ALA A 24 -40.97 36.47 16.42
N CYS A 25 -40.42 37.69 16.29
CA CYS A 25 -39.14 37.90 15.61
C CYS A 25 -37.97 37.21 16.32
N VAL A 26 -37.92 37.25 17.65
CA VAL A 26 -36.89 36.55 18.44
C VAL A 26 -37.02 35.04 18.29
N ALA A 27 -38.24 34.49 18.29
CA ALA A 27 -38.48 33.06 18.07
C ALA A 27 -38.09 32.61 16.65
N LEU A 28 -38.35 33.43 15.63
CA LEU A 28 -37.93 33.17 14.24
C LEU A 28 -36.41 33.26 14.07
N LEU A 29 -35.75 34.22 14.71
CA LEU A 29 -34.29 34.33 14.72
C LEU A 29 -33.64 33.16 15.47
N ALA A 30 -34.21 32.74 16.60
CA ALA A 30 -33.76 31.58 17.35
C ALA A 30 -33.99 30.27 16.58
N GLY A 31 -35.12 30.15 15.87
CA GLY A 31 -35.41 29.01 14.99
C GLY A 31 -34.49 28.97 13.76
N ALA A 32 -34.19 30.12 13.16
CA ALA A 32 -33.24 30.23 12.06
C ALA A 32 -31.80 29.94 12.50
N TRP A 33 -31.40 30.38 13.70
CA TRP A 33 -30.10 30.06 14.31
C TRP A 33 -29.99 28.58 14.68
N ALA A 34 -31.03 28.01 15.29
CA ALA A 34 -31.06 26.58 15.61
C ALA A 34 -31.04 25.72 14.33
N GLY A 35 -31.74 26.15 13.28
CA GLY A 35 -31.70 25.50 11.96
C GLY A 35 -30.33 25.61 11.28
N ALA A 36 -29.65 26.75 11.41
CA ALA A 36 -28.29 26.93 10.89
C ALA A 36 -27.24 26.09 11.66
N LEU A 37 -27.43 25.90 12.97
CA LEU A 37 -26.57 25.04 13.80
C LEU A 37 -26.85 23.54 13.59
N ALA A 38 -28.04 23.19 13.11
CA ALA A 38 -28.44 21.82 12.80
C ALA A 38 -28.21 21.43 11.33
N ALA A 39 -27.73 22.35 10.49
CA ALA A 39 -27.43 22.04 9.09
C ALA A 39 -26.20 21.13 9.00
N GLU A 40 -26.39 19.89 8.56
CA GLU A 40 -25.28 18.98 8.30
C GLU A 40 -24.38 19.51 7.18
N PRO A 41 -23.06 19.32 7.26
CA PRO A 41 -22.13 19.78 6.25
C PRO A 41 -22.45 19.15 4.88
N GLN A 42 -22.49 19.96 3.83
CA GLN A 42 -22.76 19.52 2.46
C GLN A 42 -21.64 18.63 1.90
N ALA A 43 -20.43 18.74 2.44
CA ALA A 43 -19.32 17.85 2.13
C ALA A 43 -18.45 17.62 3.37
N SER A 44 -17.97 16.39 3.57
CA SER A 44 -16.98 16.02 4.57
C SER A 44 -15.85 15.23 3.91
N VAL A 45 -14.62 15.48 4.36
CA VAL A 45 -13.42 14.78 3.90
C VAL A 45 -12.70 14.26 5.14
N VAL A 46 -12.37 12.98 5.13
CA VAL A 46 -11.57 12.32 6.16
C VAL A 46 -10.39 11.65 5.47
N LEU A 47 -9.18 11.96 5.92
CA LEU A 47 -7.95 11.33 5.46
C LEU A 47 -7.29 10.62 6.65
N GLY A 48 -6.97 9.34 6.48
CA GLY A 48 -6.45 8.49 7.55
C GLY A 48 -7.55 7.89 8.43
N VAL A 49 -7.15 6.94 9.26
CA VAL A 49 -8.08 6.25 10.18
C VAL A 49 -8.35 7.14 11.38
N GLY A 50 -9.63 7.43 11.68
CA GLY A 50 -9.99 8.36 12.75
C GLY A 50 -9.43 9.78 12.53
N ASN A 51 -9.28 10.20 11.25
CA ASN A 51 -8.65 11.47 10.86
C ASN A 51 -7.18 11.61 11.30
N GLN A 52 -6.50 10.49 11.51
CA GLN A 52 -5.07 10.42 11.79
C GLN A 52 -4.33 9.83 10.60
N VAL A 53 -3.39 10.60 10.05
CA VAL A 53 -2.57 10.22 8.91
C VAL A 53 -1.27 9.59 9.39
N VAL A 54 -0.83 8.55 8.68
CA VAL A 54 0.51 7.97 8.82
C VAL A 54 1.30 8.28 7.57
N ALA A 55 2.36 9.07 7.70
CA ALA A 55 3.27 9.36 6.60
C ALA A 55 4.07 8.09 6.20
N GLY A 56 4.38 7.97 4.91
CA GLY A 56 5.07 6.80 4.35
C GLY A 56 4.19 5.56 4.19
N ALA A 57 2.87 5.70 4.28
CA ALA A 57 1.93 4.58 4.22
C ALA A 57 0.69 4.88 3.35
N TRP A 58 -0.02 3.80 2.98
CA TRP A 58 -1.37 3.88 2.44
C TRP A 58 -2.35 4.23 3.55
N ASN A 59 -3.18 5.24 3.31
CA ASN A 59 -4.19 5.76 4.23
C ASN A 59 -5.56 5.78 3.53
N PRO A 60 -6.66 5.47 4.24
CA PRO A 60 -7.98 5.62 3.65
C PRO A 60 -8.32 7.09 3.43
N LEU A 61 -8.95 7.40 2.31
CA LEU A 61 -9.54 8.68 1.98
C LEU A 61 -11.03 8.47 1.78
N ARG A 62 -11.83 9.21 2.56
CA ARG A 62 -13.28 9.21 2.45
C ARG A 62 -13.78 10.63 2.18
N VAL A 63 -14.49 10.80 1.07
CA VAL A 63 -15.13 12.06 0.71
C VAL A 63 -16.63 11.82 0.60
N VAL A 64 -17.40 12.43 1.50
CA VAL A 64 -18.87 12.35 1.50
C VAL A 64 -19.42 13.68 1.05
N THR A 65 -20.33 13.66 0.08
CA THR A 65 -21.08 14.83 -0.38
C THR A 65 -22.57 14.58 -0.22
N ARG A 66 -23.33 15.63 0.06
CA ARG A 66 -24.77 15.56 0.29
C ARG A 66 -25.48 16.65 -0.49
N ASP A 67 -26.46 16.25 -1.29
CA ASP A 67 -27.34 17.14 -2.05
C ASP A 67 -26.56 18.19 -2.88
N LEU A 68 -25.41 17.78 -3.43
CA LEU A 68 -24.53 18.61 -4.24
C LEU A 68 -24.59 18.19 -5.72
N PRO A 69 -24.48 19.14 -6.66
CA PRO A 69 -24.25 18.78 -8.06
C PRO A 69 -22.87 18.15 -8.23
N ALA A 70 -22.57 17.68 -9.45
CA ALA A 70 -21.30 17.04 -9.75
C ALA A 70 -20.13 17.93 -9.27
N SER A 71 -19.22 17.32 -8.53
CA SER A 71 -18.18 18.03 -7.79
C SER A 71 -16.83 17.38 -8.04
N THR A 72 -15.75 18.09 -7.73
CA THR A 72 -14.39 17.58 -7.87
C THR A 72 -13.68 17.73 -6.54
N PHE A 73 -13.12 16.62 -6.05
CA PHE A 73 -12.14 16.65 -4.98
C PHE A 73 -10.74 16.86 -5.59
N THR A 74 -9.95 17.74 -4.99
CA THR A 74 -8.54 17.94 -5.37
C THR A 74 -7.70 18.00 -4.11
N ALA A 75 -6.68 17.17 -4.03
CA ALA A 75 -5.61 17.22 -3.04
C ALA A 75 -4.28 17.60 -3.71
N VAL A 76 -3.52 18.47 -3.05
CA VAL A 76 -2.16 18.85 -3.44
C VAL A 76 -1.23 18.59 -2.27
N LEU A 77 -0.19 17.79 -2.49
CA LEU A 77 0.83 17.47 -1.50
C LEU A 77 2.18 18.05 -1.95
N ASP A 78 2.84 18.81 -1.07
CA ASP A 78 4.26 19.17 -1.23
C ASP A 78 5.10 18.08 -0.57
N VAL A 79 5.66 17.18 -1.39
CA VAL A 79 6.53 16.07 -0.97
C VAL A 79 8.02 16.43 -1.09
N GLY A 80 8.29 17.71 -1.30
CA GLY A 80 9.63 18.26 -1.41
C GLY A 80 10.41 18.23 -0.11
N THR A 81 11.70 18.49 -0.21
CA THR A 81 12.59 18.65 0.96
C THR A 81 13.11 20.07 1.04
N LEU A 82 13.57 20.48 2.23
CA LEU A 82 14.19 21.79 2.40
C LEU A 82 15.40 22.01 1.47
N LYS A 83 16.09 20.93 1.07
CA LYS A 83 17.24 20.98 0.15
C LYS A 83 16.83 20.90 -1.32
N GLY A 84 15.84 20.07 -1.64
CA GLY A 84 15.41 19.78 -3.02
C GLY A 84 14.38 20.75 -3.59
N GLY A 85 13.80 21.62 -2.76
CA GLY A 85 12.69 22.49 -3.17
C GLY A 85 11.33 21.78 -3.10
N ALA A 86 10.29 22.51 -3.48
CA ALA A 86 8.92 21.98 -3.51
C ALA A 86 8.76 20.94 -4.63
N VAL A 87 8.02 19.88 -4.32
CA VAL A 87 7.68 18.82 -5.28
C VAL A 87 6.19 18.55 -5.14
N ASP A 88 5.42 19.02 -6.12
CA ASP A 88 3.96 18.98 -6.04
C ASP A 88 3.41 17.67 -6.60
N VAL A 89 2.51 17.07 -5.83
CA VAL A 89 1.68 15.93 -6.22
C VAL A 89 0.24 16.38 -6.24
N THR A 90 -0.45 16.21 -7.37
CA THR A 90 -1.85 16.60 -7.52
C THR A 90 -2.72 15.36 -7.73
N ILE A 91 -3.72 15.18 -6.88
CA ILE A 91 -4.68 14.08 -6.96
C ILE A 91 -6.08 14.66 -7.13
N THR A 92 -6.81 14.18 -8.13
CA THR A 92 -8.17 14.62 -8.46
C THR A 92 -9.13 13.46 -8.54
N HIS A 93 -10.30 13.60 -7.93
CA HIS A 93 -11.38 12.63 -8.02
C HIS A 93 -12.68 13.32 -8.44
N GLU A 94 -13.38 12.73 -9.41
CA GLU A 94 -14.72 13.16 -9.79
C GLU A 94 -15.74 12.59 -8.80
N LEU A 95 -16.54 13.47 -8.22
CA LEU A 95 -17.60 13.10 -7.28
C LEU A 95 -18.95 13.15 -8.02
N PRO A 96 -19.69 12.02 -8.08
CA PRO A 96 -21.01 12.03 -8.69
C PRO A 96 -21.91 13.00 -7.92
N GLY A 97 -22.66 13.81 -8.67
CA GLY A 97 -23.65 14.72 -8.11
C GLY A 97 -25.05 14.14 -8.11
N GLY A 98 -25.95 14.79 -7.39
CA GLY A 98 -27.36 14.41 -7.32
C GLY A 98 -27.98 14.79 -5.99
N GLY A 99 -29.26 14.41 -5.83
CA GLY A 99 -29.90 14.41 -4.52
C GLY A 99 -29.47 13.17 -3.71
N GLY A 100 -29.33 13.32 -2.40
CA GLY A 100 -28.90 12.26 -1.49
C GLY A 100 -27.44 12.36 -1.07
N VAL A 101 -26.89 11.24 -0.60
CA VAL A 101 -25.51 11.15 -0.08
C VAL A 101 -24.67 10.32 -1.03
N HIS A 102 -23.54 10.87 -1.47
CA HIS A 102 -22.53 10.18 -2.25
C HIS A 102 -21.24 10.07 -1.44
N ALA A 103 -20.64 8.88 -1.41
CA ALA A 103 -19.36 8.63 -0.76
C ALA A 103 -18.36 8.09 -1.77
N LEU A 104 -17.20 8.74 -1.84
CA LEU A 104 -16.00 8.20 -2.45
C LEU A 104 -15.13 7.63 -1.33
N GLU A 105 -14.76 6.36 -1.45
CA GLU A 105 -13.84 5.68 -0.56
C GLU A 105 -12.70 5.09 -1.40
N THR A 106 -11.47 5.51 -1.12
CA THR A 106 -10.28 5.09 -1.86
C THR A 106 -9.07 5.07 -0.94
N ASP A 107 -7.97 4.47 -1.39
CA ASP A 107 -6.72 4.39 -0.65
C ASP A 107 -5.70 5.35 -1.27
N LEU A 108 -5.09 6.18 -0.43
CA LEU A 108 -4.09 7.18 -0.84
C LEU A 108 -2.77 6.94 -0.11
N PHE A 109 -1.68 6.79 -0.87
CA PHE A 109 -0.34 6.80 -0.30
C PHE A 109 0.04 8.22 0.07
N VAL A 110 0.32 8.44 1.35
CA VAL A 110 0.74 9.74 1.84
C VAL A 110 2.24 9.66 2.15
N PRO A 111 3.13 10.06 1.23
CA PRO A 111 4.56 10.14 1.53
C PRO A 111 4.84 11.21 2.59
N PRO A 112 6.02 11.22 3.23
CA PRO A 112 6.43 12.34 4.07
C PRO A 112 6.27 13.67 3.33
N PHE A 113 5.63 14.64 3.98
CA PHE A 113 5.18 15.86 3.31
C PHE A 113 5.48 17.12 4.13
N ARG A 114 5.55 18.25 3.44
CA ARG A 114 5.63 19.59 4.04
C ARG A 114 4.27 20.21 4.23
N SER A 115 3.36 19.97 3.31
CA SER A 115 1.96 20.35 3.43
C SER A 115 1.08 19.46 2.57
N VAL A 116 -0.12 19.20 3.05
CA VAL A 116 -1.24 18.67 2.26
C VAL A 116 -2.34 19.71 2.29
N ALA A 117 -2.88 20.07 1.14
CA ALA A 117 -4.07 20.92 1.05
C ALA A 117 -5.10 20.22 0.18
N TRP A 118 -6.37 20.30 0.58
CA TRP A 118 -7.45 19.70 -0.18
C TRP A 118 -8.66 20.62 -0.26
N ARG A 119 -9.45 20.43 -1.31
CA ARG A 119 -10.71 21.14 -1.54
C ARG A 119 -11.70 20.26 -2.30
N VAL A 120 -12.98 20.48 -2.02
CA VAL A 120 -14.10 19.98 -2.81
C VAL A 120 -14.74 21.19 -3.48
N VAL A 121 -14.81 21.15 -4.81
CA VAL A 121 -15.35 22.23 -5.64
C VAL A 121 -16.61 21.74 -6.33
N SER A 122 -17.67 22.54 -6.26
CA SER A 122 -18.96 22.28 -6.90
C SER A 122 -19.37 23.51 -7.72
N GLY A 123 -19.36 23.40 -9.05
CA GLY A 123 -19.42 24.57 -9.94
C GLY A 123 -18.25 25.52 -9.66
N ASP A 124 -18.55 26.80 -9.39
CA ASP A 124 -17.54 27.82 -9.07
C ASP A 124 -17.29 28.01 -7.56
N ARG A 125 -17.84 27.12 -6.70
CA ARG A 125 -17.80 27.27 -5.24
C ARG A 125 -17.00 26.17 -4.57
N VAL A 126 -16.20 26.55 -3.58
CA VAL A 126 -15.56 25.60 -2.65
C VAL A 126 -16.55 25.28 -1.54
N VAL A 127 -16.96 24.01 -1.45
CA VAL A 127 -17.95 23.54 -0.47
C VAL A 127 -17.31 22.93 0.77
N ALA A 128 -16.08 22.44 0.64
CA ALA A 128 -15.24 22.00 1.75
C ALA A 128 -13.76 22.18 1.40
N SER A 129 -12.93 22.44 2.40
CA SER A 129 -11.47 22.53 2.25
C SER A 129 -10.78 22.25 3.56
N GLY A 130 -9.53 21.81 3.51
CA GLY A 130 -8.69 21.62 4.68
C GLY A 130 -7.23 21.52 4.31
N SER A 131 -6.38 21.48 5.32
CA SER A 131 -4.93 21.38 5.15
C SER A 131 -4.26 20.73 6.35
N LEU A 132 -3.16 20.04 6.10
CA LEU A 132 -2.24 19.48 7.08
C LEU A 132 -0.86 20.11 6.85
N GLY A 133 -0.18 20.47 7.93
CA GLY A 133 1.17 21.04 7.88
C GLY A 133 2.24 19.97 8.13
N SER A 134 3.50 20.38 8.03
CA SER A 134 4.64 19.47 8.24
C SER A 134 4.69 18.81 9.63
N ARG A 135 4.01 19.39 10.63
CA ARG A 135 3.92 18.82 11.98
C ARG A 135 2.96 17.62 12.05
N ASP A 136 2.05 17.53 11.09
CA ASP A 136 1.08 16.43 10.96
C ASP A 136 1.66 15.27 10.14
N SER A 137 2.82 15.45 9.51
CA SER A 137 3.59 14.39 8.85
C SER A 137 4.29 13.52 9.89
N ASP A 138 3.52 12.65 10.56
CA ASP A 138 4.00 11.71 11.57
C ASP A 138 4.04 10.28 10.99
N GLU A 139 5.22 9.66 11.02
CA GLU A 139 5.47 8.30 10.53
C GLU A 139 5.19 7.24 11.62
N ARG A 140 4.94 7.64 12.87
CA ARG A 140 4.66 6.69 13.95
C ARG A 140 3.38 5.92 13.65
N PRO A 141 3.40 4.59 13.85
CA PRO A 141 2.25 3.75 13.53
C PRO A 141 1.06 4.02 14.44
N LEU A 142 -0.12 3.62 14.00
CA LEU A 142 -1.35 3.69 14.78
C LEU A 142 -1.63 2.35 15.49
N ALA A 143 -2.11 2.45 16.73
CA ALA A 143 -2.85 1.40 17.39
C ALA A 143 -4.31 1.83 17.44
N LEU A 144 -5.20 1.05 16.84
CA LEU A 144 -6.62 1.35 16.79
C LEU A 144 -7.33 0.69 17.97
N LEU A 145 -8.29 1.40 18.54
CA LEU A 145 -9.15 0.90 19.60
C LEU A 145 -10.60 1.03 19.17
N LEU A 146 -11.24 -0.12 18.93
CA LEU A 146 -12.65 -0.20 18.64
C LEU A 146 -13.41 -0.41 19.95
N GLN A 147 -14.12 0.61 20.42
CA GLN A 147 -14.86 0.57 21.68
C GLN A 147 -16.30 1.06 21.54
N GLU A 148 -17.23 0.47 22.30
CA GLU A 148 -18.65 0.85 22.27
C GLU A 148 -18.95 2.16 23.05
N ARG A 149 -18.19 2.50 24.12
CA ARG A 149 -18.09 3.84 24.76
C ARG A 149 -17.26 3.87 26.06
N GLY A 150 -16.34 4.83 26.16
CA GLY A 150 -16.14 5.69 27.34
C GLY A 150 -15.56 5.10 28.64
N ALA A 151 -15.04 3.87 28.65
CA ALA A 151 -14.26 3.41 29.80
C ALA A 151 -12.86 4.04 29.76
N ALA A 152 -12.39 4.57 30.89
CA ALA A 152 -10.99 4.97 31.01
C ALA A 152 -10.12 3.73 30.84
N LEU A 153 -9.34 3.69 29.76
CA LEU A 153 -8.50 2.54 29.47
C LEU A 153 -7.08 2.83 29.98
N PRO A 154 -6.47 1.89 30.71
CA PRO A 154 -5.03 1.92 30.97
C PRO A 154 -4.26 1.90 29.64
N ASP A 155 -2.93 2.05 29.68
CA ASP A 155 -2.05 1.99 28.50
C ASP A 155 -2.12 0.62 27.79
N LEU A 156 -3.19 0.43 27.02
CA LEU A 156 -3.49 -0.79 26.30
C LEU A 156 -2.54 -1.01 25.13
N ALA A 157 -2.07 0.07 24.51
CA ALA A 157 -1.07 0.00 23.46
C ALA A 157 0.26 -0.51 24.02
N GLY A 158 0.74 0.06 25.13
CA GLY A 158 1.91 -0.44 25.85
C GLY A 158 1.74 -1.89 26.32
N ALA A 159 0.58 -2.24 26.90
CA ALA A 159 0.28 -3.60 27.33
C ALA A 159 0.19 -4.62 26.17
N ALA A 160 -0.20 -4.17 24.97
CA ALA A 160 -0.26 -4.99 23.76
C ALA A 160 1.10 -5.09 23.03
N GLY A 161 2.12 -4.38 23.50
CA GLY A 161 3.49 -4.40 22.97
C GLY A 161 3.81 -3.29 21.96
N TRP A 162 3.06 -2.18 21.96
CA TRP A 162 3.24 -1.04 21.04
C TRP A 162 3.46 0.29 21.76
N PRO A 163 4.56 0.44 22.52
CA PRO A 163 4.80 1.65 23.32
C PRO A 163 4.97 2.91 22.46
N ASP A 164 5.41 2.78 21.21
CA ASP A 164 5.69 3.90 20.30
C ASP A 164 4.51 4.24 19.36
N ALA A 165 3.41 3.47 19.42
CA ALA A 165 2.24 3.67 18.56
C ALA A 165 1.33 4.77 19.10
N ARG A 166 0.70 5.52 18.19
CA ARG A 166 -0.35 6.48 18.53
C ARG A 166 -1.66 5.74 18.69
N LEU A 167 -2.25 5.78 19.89
CA LEU A 167 -3.56 5.19 20.15
C LEU A 167 -4.67 6.07 19.58
N VAL A 168 -5.57 5.48 18.80
CA VAL A 168 -6.71 6.17 18.18
C VAL A 168 -7.99 5.37 18.44
N GLU A 169 -8.96 6.02 19.07
CA GLU A 169 -10.32 5.48 19.22
C GLU A 169 -11.06 5.61 17.90
N VAL A 170 -11.72 4.52 17.48
CA VAL A 170 -12.45 4.44 16.21
C VAL A 170 -13.82 3.83 16.41
N ALA A 171 -14.80 4.33 15.66
CA ALA A 171 -16.11 3.70 15.58
C ALA A 171 -16.08 2.52 14.58
N PRO A 172 -17.01 1.55 14.70
CA PRO A 172 -17.15 0.48 13.71
C PRO A 172 -17.29 0.98 12.27
N SER A 173 -17.93 2.13 12.06
CA SER A 173 -18.14 2.74 10.74
C SER A 173 -16.88 3.37 10.13
N ASP A 174 -15.85 3.59 10.95
CA ASP A 174 -14.61 4.25 10.52
C ASP A 174 -13.50 3.24 10.20
N LEU A 175 -13.77 1.95 10.44
CA LEU A 175 -12.83 0.88 10.14
C LEU A 175 -12.84 0.56 8.63
N PRO A 176 -11.69 0.65 7.96
CA PRO A 176 -11.60 0.30 6.55
C PRO A 176 -11.81 -1.18 6.27
N ILE A 177 -12.29 -1.50 5.07
CA ILE A 177 -12.47 -2.88 4.58
C ILE A 177 -11.39 -3.31 3.57
N THR A 178 -10.50 -2.40 3.17
CA THR A 178 -9.38 -2.69 2.28
C THR A 178 -8.09 -2.89 3.09
N PRO A 179 -7.23 -3.87 2.74
CA PRO A 179 -5.96 -4.07 3.42
C PRO A 179 -5.01 -2.87 3.31
N ALA A 180 -5.02 -2.18 2.17
CA ALA A 180 -4.16 -1.01 1.92
C ALA A 180 -4.37 0.11 2.95
N ALA A 181 -5.61 0.37 3.36
CA ALA A 181 -5.92 1.38 4.36
C ALA A 181 -5.25 1.16 5.74
N TYR A 182 -4.75 -0.05 6.02
CA TYR A 182 -4.06 -0.38 7.27
C TYR A 182 -2.52 -0.25 7.18
N GLY A 183 -1.97 0.31 6.10
CA GLY A 183 -0.52 0.32 5.86
C GLY A 183 0.34 0.95 6.96
N GLY A 184 -0.23 1.85 7.78
CA GLY A 184 0.43 2.48 8.92
C GLY A 184 -0.05 1.99 10.29
N VAL A 185 -0.84 0.92 10.34
CA VAL A 185 -1.47 0.41 11.56
C VAL A 185 -0.73 -0.83 12.04
N VAL A 186 -0.34 -0.87 13.32
CA VAL A 186 0.35 -2.02 13.92
C VAL A 186 -0.58 -2.92 14.74
N GLY A 187 -1.67 -2.36 15.25
CA GLY A 187 -2.58 -3.06 16.16
C GLY A 187 -4.02 -2.59 16.06
N LEU A 188 -4.95 -3.53 16.30
CA LEU A 188 -6.37 -3.26 16.48
C LEU A 188 -6.87 -3.97 17.73
N ILE A 189 -7.28 -3.22 18.74
CA ILE A 189 -7.86 -3.73 19.97
C ILE A 189 -9.38 -3.64 19.85
N VAL A 190 -10.05 -4.77 20.08
CA VAL A 190 -11.49 -4.91 19.88
C VAL A 190 -12.17 -5.11 21.22
N ASP A 191 -12.78 -4.03 21.70
CA ASP A 191 -13.64 -3.95 22.88
C ASP A 191 -15.07 -3.56 22.46
N HIS A 192 -15.62 -4.34 21.52
CA HIS A 192 -16.94 -4.08 20.95
C HIS A 192 -17.64 -5.41 20.71
N PRO A 193 -18.92 -5.58 21.11
CA PRO A 193 -19.61 -6.88 21.05
C PRO A 193 -19.94 -7.32 19.62
N ALA A 194 -20.09 -6.37 18.69
CA ALA A 194 -20.41 -6.65 17.29
C ALA A 194 -19.41 -5.96 16.34
N PRO A 195 -18.14 -6.39 16.29
CA PRO A 195 -17.16 -5.79 15.42
C PRO A 195 -17.42 -6.18 13.95
N PRO A 196 -17.15 -5.29 12.98
CA PRO A 196 -17.36 -5.58 11.56
C PRO A 196 -16.35 -6.62 11.06
N LEU A 197 -16.85 -7.82 10.70
CA LEU A 197 -16.04 -8.96 10.31
C LEU A 197 -15.05 -8.65 9.18
N GLU A 198 -15.52 -7.98 8.13
CA GLU A 198 -14.72 -7.66 6.93
C GLU A 198 -13.52 -6.78 7.28
N ALA A 199 -13.71 -5.78 8.16
CA ALA A 199 -12.64 -4.93 8.62
C ALA A 199 -11.62 -5.68 9.49
N LEU A 200 -12.07 -6.59 10.37
CA LEU A 200 -11.16 -7.43 11.15
C LEU A 200 -10.28 -8.31 10.25
N VAL A 201 -10.88 -8.89 9.19
CA VAL A 201 -10.16 -9.69 8.21
C VAL A 201 -9.20 -8.81 7.41
N ALA A 202 -9.63 -7.64 6.93
CA ALA A 202 -8.79 -6.71 6.18
C ALA A 202 -7.58 -6.24 7.01
N ALA A 203 -7.80 -5.87 8.28
CA ALA A 203 -6.74 -5.49 9.20
C ALA A 203 -5.74 -6.64 9.40
N ALA A 204 -6.23 -7.84 9.74
CA ALA A 204 -5.37 -8.99 9.96
C ALA A 204 -4.57 -9.34 8.71
N VAL A 205 -5.21 -9.39 7.53
CA VAL A 205 -4.52 -9.66 6.27
C VAL A 205 -3.43 -8.62 6.00
N ALA A 206 -3.69 -7.33 6.29
CA ALA A 206 -2.73 -6.25 6.10
C ALA A 206 -1.48 -6.31 6.99
N GLY A 207 -1.41 -7.22 7.98
CA GLY A 207 -0.30 -7.31 8.92
C GLY A 207 -0.62 -6.81 10.32
N VAL A 208 -1.85 -6.37 10.59
CA VAL A 208 -2.26 -5.87 11.90
C VAL A 208 -2.43 -7.04 12.88
N LYS A 209 -1.96 -6.87 14.12
CA LYS A 209 -2.36 -7.74 15.23
C LYS A 209 -3.74 -7.32 15.74
N VAL A 210 -4.73 -8.18 15.52
CA VAL A 210 -6.08 -7.97 16.01
C VAL A 210 -6.24 -8.67 17.36
N VAL A 211 -6.53 -7.91 18.41
CA VAL A 211 -6.67 -8.41 19.79
C VAL A 211 -8.13 -8.28 20.21
N LEU A 212 -8.81 -9.43 20.33
CA LEU A 212 -10.18 -9.51 20.84
C LEU A 212 -10.18 -9.59 22.37
N LEU A 213 -10.71 -8.58 23.07
CA LEU A 213 -10.69 -8.47 24.53
C LEU A 213 -11.67 -9.38 25.29
N GLU A 214 -12.59 -10.02 24.59
CA GLU A 214 -13.45 -11.07 25.16
C GLU A 214 -13.04 -12.47 24.68
N ALA A 215 -13.61 -13.52 25.29
CA ALA A 215 -13.44 -14.88 24.80
C ALA A 215 -14.14 -15.04 23.43
N PRO A 216 -13.67 -15.92 22.52
CA PRO A 216 -14.29 -16.10 21.21
C PRO A 216 -15.81 -16.30 21.25
N ALA A 217 -16.31 -17.03 22.26
CA ALA A 217 -17.74 -17.30 22.44
C ALA A 217 -18.61 -16.06 22.74
N ALA A 218 -18.01 -14.93 23.13
CA ALA A 218 -18.73 -13.68 23.37
C ALA A 218 -18.99 -12.88 22.07
N TYR A 219 -18.32 -13.24 20.98
CA TYR A 219 -18.47 -12.58 19.69
C TYR A 219 -19.46 -13.31 18.78
N PRO A 220 -19.99 -12.65 17.73
CA PRO A 220 -20.81 -13.30 16.72
C PRO A 220 -20.10 -14.51 16.11
N ALA A 221 -20.87 -15.56 15.78
CA ALA A 221 -20.33 -16.84 15.30
C ALA A 221 -19.29 -16.73 14.16
N PRO A 222 -19.45 -15.83 13.16
CA PRO A 222 -18.43 -15.65 12.12
C PRO A 222 -17.07 -15.20 12.70
N VAL A 223 -17.07 -14.25 13.64
CA VAL A 223 -15.84 -13.76 14.29
C VAL A 223 -15.23 -14.84 15.17
N ALA A 224 -16.05 -15.56 15.95
CA ALA A 224 -15.60 -16.67 16.77
C ALA A 224 -14.94 -17.78 15.93
N SER A 225 -15.51 -18.07 14.75
CA SER A 225 -15.01 -19.10 13.83
C SER A 225 -13.66 -18.76 13.21
N LEU A 226 -13.34 -17.47 13.01
CA LEU A 226 -12.05 -17.04 12.45
C LEU A 226 -10.89 -17.38 13.38
N VAL A 227 -11.08 -17.20 14.69
CA VAL A 227 -10.04 -17.41 15.69
C VAL A 227 -9.95 -18.89 16.10
N GLY A 228 -11.07 -19.60 16.06
CA GLY A 228 -11.16 -21.01 16.43
C GLY A 228 -10.90 -21.27 17.91
N GLU A 229 -10.86 -22.55 18.29
CA GLU A 229 -10.74 -22.99 19.70
C GLU A 229 -9.38 -22.64 20.33
N ARG A 230 -8.33 -22.52 19.52
CA ARG A 230 -6.98 -22.19 19.98
C ARG A 230 -6.84 -20.73 20.43
N GLY A 231 -7.83 -19.89 20.15
CA GLY A 231 -7.77 -18.47 20.48
C GLY A 231 -6.77 -17.69 19.63
N ALA A 232 -6.20 -18.28 18.57
CA ALA A 232 -5.26 -17.62 17.67
C ALA A 232 -5.40 -18.15 16.24
N ALA A 233 -5.39 -17.23 15.28
CA ALA A 233 -5.42 -17.56 13.85
C ALA A 233 -4.55 -16.58 13.06
N ARG A 234 -3.83 -17.09 12.07
CA ARG A 234 -3.06 -16.27 11.14
C ARG A 234 -3.88 -16.02 9.87
N LEU A 235 -3.98 -14.77 9.45
CA LEU A 235 -4.64 -14.37 8.21
C LEU A 235 -3.72 -13.42 7.45
N GLY A 236 -3.27 -13.82 6.25
CA GLY A 236 -2.32 -13.03 5.46
C GLY A 236 -1.02 -12.70 6.21
N ALA A 237 -0.64 -11.42 6.23
CA ALA A 237 0.57 -10.97 6.90
C ALA A 237 0.43 -10.82 8.43
N GLY A 238 -0.78 -10.79 8.96
CA GLY A 238 -1.04 -10.57 10.38
C GLY A 238 -1.75 -11.73 11.06
N TRP A 239 -2.39 -11.44 12.19
CA TRP A 239 -2.91 -12.46 13.08
C TRP A 239 -4.00 -11.91 14.01
N LEU A 240 -4.94 -12.80 14.36
CA LEU A 240 -6.02 -12.55 15.29
C LEU A 240 -5.78 -13.38 16.55
N VAL A 241 -5.95 -12.75 17.71
CA VAL A 241 -5.80 -13.39 19.02
C VAL A 241 -6.95 -13.03 19.96
N ALA A 242 -7.37 -14.00 20.75
CA ALA A 242 -8.43 -13.88 21.75
C ALA A 242 -8.10 -14.68 23.01
N GLY A 243 -8.78 -14.36 24.12
CA GLY A 243 -8.66 -15.09 25.39
C GLY A 243 -7.22 -15.21 25.90
N ALA A 244 -6.79 -16.43 26.23
CA ALA A 244 -5.46 -16.70 26.78
C ALA A 244 -4.31 -16.44 25.79
N ALA A 245 -4.58 -16.43 24.47
CA ALA A 245 -3.55 -16.26 23.45
C ALA A 245 -3.12 -14.79 23.23
N ARG A 246 -3.79 -13.81 23.87
CA ARG A 246 -3.46 -12.37 23.71
C ARG A 246 -2.02 -12.03 24.05
N GLY A 247 -1.50 -12.68 25.09
CA GLY A 247 -0.15 -12.49 25.61
C GLY A 247 0.92 -13.32 24.89
N ALA A 248 0.55 -14.15 23.91
CA ALA A 248 1.54 -14.86 23.12
C ALA A 248 2.37 -13.85 22.32
N PRO A 249 3.69 -14.04 22.19
CA PRO A 249 4.51 -13.25 21.27
C PRO A 249 4.18 -13.62 19.82
N ALA A 250 4.22 -12.64 18.91
CA ALA A 250 4.23 -12.93 17.48
C ALA A 250 5.54 -13.61 17.11
N THR A 251 5.50 -14.66 16.31
CA THR A 251 6.68 -15.39 15.81
C THR A 251 6.52 -15.67 14.32
N GLY A 252 7.63 -15.84 13.61
CA GLY A 252 7.62 -16.12 12.17
C GLY A 252 7.39 -14.87 11.32
N LEU A 253 6.80 -15.03 10.15
CA LEU A 253 6.60 -13.97 9.16
C LEU A 253 5.79 -12.76 9.67
N VAL A 254 4.98 -12.92 10.71
CA VAL A 254 4.19 -11.82 11.32
C VAL A 254 5.10 -10.72 11.90
N THR A 255 6.37 -11.03 12.21
CA THR A 255 7.32 -10.03 12.71
C THR A 255 8.01 -9.24 11.60
N VAL A 256 7.84 -9.65 10.34
CA VAL A 256 8.52 -9.05 9.20
C VAL A 256 7.63 -8.02 8.54
N ARG A 257 8.21 -6.89 8.12
CA ARG A 257 7.48 -5.81 7.45
C ARG A 257 7.36 -6.12 5.95
N PRO A 258 6.14 -6.28 5.41
CA PRO A 258 5.95 -6.64 4.00
C PRO A 258 6.57 -5.64 3.00
N LEU A 259 6.59 -4.34 3.33
CA LEU A 259 7.24 -3.34 2.48
C LEU A 259 8.76 -3.51 2.42
N GLU A 260 9.40 -3.88 3.54
CA GLU A 260 10.84 -4.15 3.56
C GLU A 260 11.19 -5.36 2.69
N LEU A 261 10.34 -6.39 2.69
CA LEU A 261 10.47 -7.55 1.80
C LEU A 261 10.33 -7.15 0.33
N LEU A 262 9.36 -6.29 -0.01
CA LEU A 262 9.23 -5.77 -1.38
C LEU A 262 10.48 -4.97 -1.78
N THR A 263 11.02 -4.14 -0.90
CA THR A 263 12.24 -3.38 -1.20
C THR A 263 13.46 -4.28 -1.38
N ALA A 264 13.56 -5.38 -0.63
CA ALA A 264 14.60 -6.38 -0.83
C ALA A 264 14.44 -7.12 -2.17
N ALA A 265 13.20 -7.39 -2.59
CA ALA A 265 12.92 -7.95 -3.91
C ALA A 265 13.21 -6.99 -5.07
N LEU A 266 13.32 -5.68 -4.80
CA LEU A 266 13.72 -4.63 -5.75
C LEU A 266 15.23 -4.37 -5.79
N ALA A 267 16.06 -5.24 -5.17
CA ALA A 267 17.50 -5.08 -5.17
C ALA A 267 18.13 -5.17 -6.59
N GLU A 268 17.49 -5.90 -7.49
CA GLU A 268 17.86 -5.95 -8.91
C GLU A 268 16.87 -5.13 -9.75
N PRO A 269 17.34 -4.44 -10.80
CA PRO A 269 16.46 -3.73 -11.72
C PRO A 269 15.50 -4.72 -12.39
N LEU A 270 14.20 -4.42 -12.37
CA LEU A 270 13.16 -5.25 -12.98
C LEU A 270 13.15 -5.11 -14.50
N VAL A 271 13.67 -3.99 -15.00
CA VAL A 271 13.80 -3.73 -16.43
C VAL A 271 15.27 -3.71 -16.81
N ALA A 272 15.67 -4.65 -17.68
CA ALA A 272 16.96 -4.60 -18.33
C ALA A 272 16.95 -3.51 -19.42
N PRO A 273 17.81 -2.49 -19.37
CA PRO A 273 17.94 -1.54 -20.46
C PRO A 273 18.42 -2.28 -21.73
N PRO A 274 18.06 -1.81 -22.93
CA PRO A 274 18.56 -2.41 -24.16
C PRO A 274 20.10 -2.43 -24.15
N GLU A 275 20.69 -3.57 -24.49
CA GLU A 275 22.14 -3.72 -24.50
C GLU A 275 22.77 -2.67 -25.42
N PRO A 276 23.73 -1.87 -24.92
CA PRO A 276 24.44 -0.94 -25.78
C PRO A 276 25.21 -1.72 -26.84
N VAL A 277 25.20 -1.24 -28.09
CA VAL A 277 26.02 -1.83 -29.15
C VAL A 277 27.49 -1.80 -28.69
N PRO A 278 28.20 -2.94 -28.67
CA PRO A 278 29.55 -2.99 -28.15
C PRO A 278 30.46 -2.02 -28.91
N PHE A 279 31.23 -1.22 -28.17
CA PHE A 279 32.08 -0.15 -28.71
C PHE A 279 32.99 -0.64 -29.86
N ARG A 280 33.50 -1.86 -29.75
CA ARG A 280 34.34 -2.49 -30.79
C ARG A 280 33.61 -2.63 -32.12
N THR A 281 32.33 -3.00 -32.11
CA THR A 281 31.52 -3.14 -33.33
C THR A 281 31.29 -1.79 -33.98
N VAL A 282 31.00 -0.76 -33.17
CA VAL A 282 30.87 0.63 -33.65
C VAL A 282 32.18 1.11 -34.28
N LEU A 283 33.32 0.86 -33.63
CA LEU A 283 34.63 1.30 -34.10
C LEU A 283 35.07 0.60 -35.39
N ILE A 284 34.86 -0.71 -35.48
CA ILE A 284 35.12 -1.48 -36.71
C ILE A 284 34.20 -0.97 -37.84
N GLY A 285 32.90 -0.81 -37.58
CA GLY A 285 31.95 -0.28 -38.55
C GLY A 285 32.34 1.11 -39.05
N ALA A 286 32.74 2.01 -38.15
CA ALA A 286 33.19 3.36 -38.49
C ALA A 286 34.48 3.36 -39.32
N ALA A 287 35.45 2.50 -38.98
CA ALA A 287 36.70 2.37 -39.73
C ALA A 287 36.47 1.83 -41.15
N VAL A 288 35.63 0.79 -41.30
CA VAL A 288 35.24 0.23 -42.60
C VAL A 288 34.52 1.27 -43.45
N TYR A 289 33.58 2.01 -42.85
CA TYR A 289 32.86 3.09 -43.50
C TYR A 289 33.80 4.21 -43.97
N ALA A 290 34.71 4.68 -43.12
CA ALA A 290 35.68 5.72 -43.46
C ALA A 290 36.62 5.28 -44.60
N ALA A 291 37.08 4.02 -44.58
CA ALA A 291 37.91 3.47 -45.65
C ALA A 291 37.16 3.40 -46.99
N ALA A 292 35.91 2.92 -47.00
CA ALA A 292 35.07 2.89 -48.20
C ALA A 292 34.84 4.30 -48.76
N LEU A 293 34.59 5.27 -47.89
CA LEU A 293 34.34 6.66 -48.29
C LEU A 293 35.60 7.32 -48.88
N LEU A 294 36.78 7.06 -48.28
CA LEU A 294 38.07 7.49 -48.82
C LEU A 294 38.33 6.90 -50.21
N VAL A 295 38.03 5.62 -50.43
CA VAL A 295 38.19 4.98 -51.75
C VAL A 295 37.27 5.63 -52.79
N LEU A 296 36.00 5.83 -52.46
CA LEU A 296 35.01 6.45 -53.36
C LEU A 296 35.42 7.89 -53.74
N LEU A 297 35.85 8.69 -52.78
CA LEU A 297 36.30 10.06 -53.02
C LEU A 297 37.63 10.11 -53.79
N ARG A 298 38.56 9.19 -53.51
CA ARG A 298 39.89 9.20 -54.12
C ARG A 298 39.88 8.77 -55.58
N PHE A 299 39.05 7.78 -55.94
CA PHE A 299 39.09 7.14 -57.26
C PHE A 299 37.86 7.45 -58.15
N GLY A 300 36.76 7.95 -57.59
CA GLY A 300 35.49 8.12 -58.33
C GLY A 300 35.22 9.52 -58.91
N GLY A 301 36.04 10.54 -58.60
CA GLY A 301 35.80 11.91 -59.05
C GLY A 301 34.40 12.43 -58.65
N GLN A 302 33.72 13.13 -59.55
CA GLN A 302 32.38 13.69 -59.27
C GLN A 302 31.30 12.61 -59.03
N GLN A 303 31.41 11.46 -59.71
CA GLN A 303 30.53 10.31 -59.48
C GLN A 303 30.80 9.63 -58.13
N GLY A 304 32.06 9.64 -57.69
CA GLY A 304 32.49 9.18 -56.37
C GLY A 304 31.87 10.00 -55.23
N LEU A 305 31.71 11.31 -55.42
CA LEU A 305 31.03 12.18 -54.47
C LEU A 305 29.54 11.81 -54.30
N ILE A 306 28.82 11.62 -55.42
CA ILE A 306 27.40 11.22 -55.40
C ILE A 306 27.24 9.86 -54.71
N SER A 307 28.14 8.92 -55.03
CA SER A 307 28.16 7.58 -54.44
C SER A 307 28.43 7.62 -52.93
N ALA A 308 29.36 8.47 -52.49
CA ALA A 308 29.67 8.67 -51.06
C ALA A 308 28.47 9.22 -50.28
N VAL A 309 27.71 10.17 -50.85
CA VAL A 309 26.48 10.71 -50.23
C VAL A 309 25.41 9.63 -50.11
N LEU A 310 25.21 8.82 -51.16
CA LEU A 310 24.26 7.70 -51.12
C LEU A 310 24.65 6.64 -50.08
N VAL A 311 25.93 6.26 -50.02
CA VAL A 311 26.44 5.31 -49.02
C VAL A 311 26.31 5.87 -47.62
N ALA A 312 26.56 7.17 -47.41
CA ALA A 312 26.32 7.84 -46.14
C ALA A 312 24.85 7.79 -45.72
N GLY A 313 23.93 8.08 -46.64
CA GLY A 313 22.49 8.00 -46.39
C GLY A 313 22.02 6.58 -46.07
N LEU A 314 22.46 5.59 -46.84
CA LEU A 314 22.12 4.18 -46.65
C LEU A 314 22.71 3.62 -45.35
N ALA A 315 23.99 3.86 -45.08
CA ALA A 315 24.64 3.41 -43.86
C ALA A 315 24.01 4.07 -42.63
N GLY A 316 23.67 5.36 -42.70
CA GLY A 316 22.96 6.06 -41.64
C GLY A 316 21.56 5.51 -41.39
N ALA A 317 20.78 5.26 -42.45
CA ALA A 317 19.45 4.67 -42.35
C ALA A 317 19.49 3.24 -41.80
N LEU A 318 20.44 2.42 -42.26
CA LEU A 318 20.63 1.05 -41.79
C LEU A 318 21.09 1.03 -40.31
N ALA A 319 22.05 1.88 -39.95
CA ALA A 319 22.50 2.01 -38.56
C ALA A 319 21.36 2.46 -37.65
N TRP A 320 20.54 3.42 -38.08
CA TRP A 320 19.37 3.86 -37.32
C TRP A 320 18.32 2.75 -37.19
N ALA A 321 18.02 2.02 -38.27
CA ALA A 321 17.06 0.92 -38.24
C ALA A 321 17.51 -0.24 -37.34
N LEU A 322 18.80 -0.55 -37.32
CA LEU A 322 19.38 -1.63 -36.50
C LEU A 322 19.60 -1.23 -35.04
N ALA A 323 19.91 0.05 -34.77
CA ALA A 323 20.17 0.54 -33.42
C ALA A 323 18.90 1.02 -32.69
N ARG A 324 17.79 1.23 -33.40
CA ARG A 324 16.52 1.64 -32.80
C ARG A 324 15.96 0.50 -31.95
N PRO A 325 15.71 0.72 -30.65
CA PRO A 325 15.05 -0.29 -29.83
C PRO A 325 13.63 -0.56 -30.32
N ALA A 326 13.20 -1.83 -30.25
CA ALA A 326 11.90 -2.27 -30.77
C ALA A 326 10.71 -1.61 -30.04
N ALA A 327 10.88 -1.31 -28.75
CA ALA A 327 9.90 -0.62 -27.93
C ALA A 327 10.48 0.71 -27.41
N ALA A 328 9.64 1.74 -27.33
CA ALA A 328 10.01 3.03 -26.74
C ALA A 328 9.95 3.02 -25.21
N GLN A 329 9.25 2.04 -24.64
CA GLN A 329 9.04 1.86 -23.21
C GLN A 329 9.16 0.37 -22.88
N PHE A 330 9.68 0.09 -21.70
CA PHE A 330 9.86 -1.25 -21.15
C PHE A 330 9.23 -1.30 -19.77
N GLU A 331 8.61 -2.42 -19.43
CA GLU A 331 7.91 -2.63 -18.17
C GLU A 331 8.36 -3.94 -17.52
N GLY A 332 8.52 -3.90 -16.21
CA GLY A 332 8.81 -5.04 -15.36
C GLY A 332 8.04 -4.92 -14.05
N GLY A 333 7.82 -6.04 -13.38
CA GLY A 333 7.09 -6.06 -12.12
C GLY A 333 7.54 -7.20 -11.22
N VAL A 334 7.49 -6.96 -9.91
CA VAL A 334 7.73 -7.98 -8.89
C VAL A 334 6.67 -7.84 -7.81
N ALA A 335 6.21 -8.97 -7.29
CA ALA A 335 5.30 -9.00 -6.17
C ALA A 335 5.79 -9.95 -5.09
N VAL A 336 5.53 -9.60 -3.83
CA VAL A 336 5.80 -10.43 -2.66
C VAL A 336 4.47 -10.68 -1.96
N GLY A 337 4.10 -11.95 -1.81
CA GLY A 337 2.86 -12.39 -1.19
C GLY A 337 3.12 -13.07 0.16
N VAL A 338 2.64 -12.50 1.26
CA VAL A 338 2.75 -13.10 2.59
C VAL A 338 1.48 -13.88 2.92
N VAL A 339 1.62 -15.20 3.03
CA VAL A 339 0.53 -16.16 3.24
C VAL A 339 0.28 -16.39 4.73
N GLY A 340 -0.98 -16.31 5.15
CA GLY A 340 -1.43 -16.70 6.48
C GLY A 340 -2.79 -17.39 6.41
N GLY A 341 -2.83 -18.69 6.67
CA GLY A 341 -4.04 -19.48 6.55
C GLY A 341 -4.60 -19.47 5.12
N PRO A 342 -5.90 -19.16 4.90
CA PRO A 342 -6.53 -19.18 3.58
C PRO A 342 -6.26 -17.91 2.75
N LEU A 343 -5.64 -16.88 3.32
CA LEU A 343 -5.46 -15.57 2.68
C LEU A 343 -3.98 -15.20 2.58
N ALA A 344 -3.66 -14.34 1.64
CA ALA A 344 -2.34 -13.74 1.48
C ALA A 344 -2.43 -12.25 1.22
N LEU A 345 -1.44 -11.49 1.72
CA LEU A 345 -1.25 -10.09 1.41
C LEU A 345 -0.20 -9.96 0.32
N VAL A 346 -0.56 -9.36 -0.82
CA VAL A 346 0.37 -9.15 -1.93
C VAL A 346 0.76 -7.68 -1.99
N HIS A 347 2.05 -7.44 -1.89
CA HIS A 347 2.70 -6.17 -2.20
C HIS A 347 3.31 -6.27 -3.60
N GLU A 348 3.06 -5.27 -4.44
CA GLU A 348 3.55 -5.27 -5.83
C GLU A 348 4.25 -3.94 -6.13
N ALA A 349 5.36 -4.05 -6.85
CA ALA A 349 6.07 -2.93 -7.43
C ALA A 349 6.17 -3.12 -8.94
N ARG A 350 6.09 -2.01 -9.66
CA ARG A 350 6.30 -1.97 -11.10
C ARG A 350 7.37 -0.96 -11.44
N GLU A 351 8.18 -1.32 -12.41
CA GLU A 351 9.17 -0.46 -13.00
C GLU A 351 8.81 -0.23 -14.47
N ARG A 352 8.83 1.04 -14.87
CA ARG A 352 8.78 1.40 -16.29
C ARG A 352 9.96 2.26 -16.65
N LEU A 353 10.62 1.90 -17.74
CA LEU A 353 11.72 2.66 -18.35
C LEU A 353 11.25 3.25 -19.66
N THR A 354 11.57 4.52 -19.91
CA THR A 354 11.30 5.18 -21.18
C THR A 354 12.58 5.63 -21.86
N LEU A 355 12.66 5.42 -23.19
CA LEU A 355 13.79 5.85 -23.99
C LEU A 355 13.69 7.32 -24.40
N PRO A 356 12.60 7.79 -25.04
CA PRO A 356 12.33 9.23 -25.17
C PRO A 356 11.77 9.79 -23.86
N SER A 357 11.81 11.11 -23.67
CA SER A 357 11.04 11.73 -22.59
C SER A 357 9.55 11.50 -22.82
N ALA A 358 8.82 11.06 -21.78
CA ALA A 358 7.41 10.73 -21.85
C ALA A 358 6.72 10.91 -20.49
N ARG A 359 5.39 10.98 -20.49
CA ARG A 359 4.59 10.78 -19.27
C ARG A 359 4.32 9.29 -19.13
N LEU A 360 4.87 8.67 -18.10
CA LEU A 360 4.62 7.27 -17.78
C LEU A 360 3.30 7.17 -17.02
N GLU A 361 2.37 6.37 -17.55
CA GLU A 361 1.04 6.20 -16.97
C GLU A 361 0.96 4.87 -16.21
N PHE A 362 0.52 4.88 -14.97
CA PHE A 362 0.33 3.71 -14.13
C PHE A 362 -1.12 3.60 -13.68
N GLU A 363 -1.45 2.48 -13.05
CA GLU A 363 -2.75 2.24 -12.42
C GLU A 363 -3.16 3.40 -11.49
N PRO A 364 -4.48 3.63 -11.31
CA PRO A 364 -4.94 4.54 -10.28
C PRO A 364 -4.41 4.06 -8.92
N THR A 365 -4.16 5.00 -8.01
CA THR A 365 -3.56 4.70 -6.69
C THR A 365 -2.18 4.03 -6.77
N ALA A 366 -1.42 4.18 -7.85
CA ALA A 366 0.02 3.88 -7.81
C ALA A 366 0.78 5.01 -7.10
N ALA A 367 1.82 4.69 -6.34
CA ALA A 367 2.65 5.68 -5.64
C ALA A 367 4.12 5.55 -6.05
N PRO A 368 4.81 6.62 -6.45
CA PRO A 368 6.25 6.57 -6.73
C PRO A 368 7.04 6.13 -5.48
N ALA A 369 7.96 5.19 -5.65
CA ALA A 369 8.83 4.72 -4.57
C ALA A 369 9.81 5.81 -4.09
N LEU A 370 10.14 6.76 -4.98
CA LEU A 370 10.97 7.93 -4.68
C LEU A 370 10.15 9.22 -4.85
N PRO A 371 10.34 10.23 -3.98
CA PRO A 371 9.60 11.50 -4.07
C PRO A 371 9.79 12.16 -5.44
N ARG A 372 8.69 12.32 -6.19
CA ARG A 372 8.61 12.99 -7.49
C ARG A 372 7.23 13.61 -7.65
N GLY A 373 7.15 14.67 -8.47
CA GLY A 373 5.88 15.28 -8.80
C GLY A 373 5.11 14.42 -9.80
N TYR A 374 3.80 14.29 -9.61
CA TYR A 374 2.91 13.54 -10.49
C TYR A 374 1.48 14.04 -10.40
N ASP A 375 0.71 13.72 -11.44
CA ASP A 375 -0.73 13.94 -11.52
C ASP A 375 -1.44 12.59 -11.36
N ALA A 376 -2.48 12.51 -10.54
CA ALA A 376 -3.28 11.31 -10.35
C ALA A 376 -4.77 11.64 -10.49
N ASP A 377 -5.49 10.78 -11.21
CA ASP A 377 -6.94 10.84 -11.34
C ASP A 377 -7.58 9.47 -11.05
N ASP A 378 -8.90 9.38 -11.20
CA ASP A 378 -9.65 8.13 -11.00
C ASP A 378 -9.22 6.98 -11.93
N ARG A 379 -8.50 7.27 -13.00
CA ARG A 379 -8.16 6.31 -14.07
C ARG A 379 -6.70 5.95 -14.10
N ARG A 380 -5.80 6.86 -13.70
CA ARG A 380 -4.36 6.68 -13.87
C ARG A 380 -3.53 7.61 -12.99
N VAL A 381 -2.28 7.21 -12.82
CA VAL A 381 -1.20 8.06 -12.28
C VAL A 381 -0.23 8.40 -13.40
N SER A 382 -0.03 9.68 -13.69
CA SER A 382 0.83 10.20 -14.76
C SER A 382 2.09 10.84 -14.19
N ILE A 383 3.25 10.26 -14.50
CA ILE A 383 4.55 10.70 -14.00
C ILE A 383 5.41 11.23 -15.16
N PRO A 384 5.74 12.53 -15.22
CA PRO A 384 6.66 13.06 -16.22
C PRO A 384 8.07 12.48 -16.01
N THR A 385 8.61 11.87 -17.06
CA THR A 385 9.88 11.12 -17.01
C THR A 385 10.78 11.50 -18.17
N ASP A 386 12.04 11.82 -17.85
CA ASP A 386 13.05 12.15 -18.87
C ASP A 386 13.50 10.90 -19.65
N ALA A 387 14.07 11.14 -20.83
CA ALA A 387 14.69 10.13 -21.66
C ALA A 387 15.72 9.29 -20.88
N TRP A 388 15.68 7.97 -21.08
CA TRP A 388 16.56 6.98 -20.43
C TRP A 388 16.47 6.98 -18.91
N ARG A 389 15.29 7.28 -18.38
CA ARG A 389 14.98 7.16 -16.95
C ARG A 389 13.88 6.14 -16.72
N ASN A 390 13.98 5.49 -15.57
CA ASN A 390 12.98 4.62 -15.03
C ASN A 390 12.19 5.31 -13.90
N VAL A 391 11.02 4.76 -13.66
CA VAL A 391 10.20 5.06 -12.48
C VAL A 391 9.74 3.75 -11.89
N ILE A 392 9.96 3.60 -10.58
CA ILE A 392 9.42 2.51 -9.79
C ILE A 392 8.23 3.05 -9.02
N VAL A 393 7.10 2.35 -9.11
CA VAL A 393 5.90 2.63 -8.33
C VAL A 393 5.54 1.43 -7.46
N TRP A 394 5.02 1.72 -6.28
CA TRP A 394 4.32 0.76 -5.43
C TRP A 394 2.84 0.80 -5.74
N LEU A 395 2.23 -0.38 -5.80
CA LEU A 395 0.78 -0.53 -5.87
C LEU A 395 0.20 -0.73 -4.46
N PRO A 396 -1.09 -0.41 -4.24
CA PRO A 396 -1.74 -0.67 -2.97
C PRO A 396 -1.71 -2.17 -2.69
N PRO A 397 -1.38 -2.59 -1.44
CA PRO A 397 -1.36 -4.00 -1.12
C PRO A 397 -2.78 -4.56 -1.13
N ARG A 398 -2.92 -5.78 -1.63
CA ARG A 398 -4.22 -6.43 -1.83
C ARG A 398 -4.29 -7.79 -1.16
N ALA A 399 -5.48 -8.14 -0.70
CA ALA A 399 -5.79 -9.48 -0.23
C ALA A 399 -6.08 -10.39 -1.42
N VAL A 400 -5.54 -11.60 -1.40
CA VAL A 400 -5.84 -12.67 -2.35
C VAL A 400 -6.03 -13.99 -1.61
N ALA A 401 -6.65 -14.97 -2.26
CA ALA A 401 -6.65 -16.33 -1.75
C ALA A 401 -5.22 -16.88 -1.74
N SER A 402 -4.84 -17.57 -0.68
CA SER A 402 -3.52 -18.20 -0.62
C SER A 402 -3.38 -19.26 -1.72
N PRO A 403 -2.30 -19.26 -2.51
CA PRO A 403 -2.04 -20.28 -3.52
C PRO A 403 -1.46 -21.57 -2.93
N LEU A 404 -1.07 -21.56 -1.66
CA LEU A 404 -0.42 -22.68 -1.00
C LEU A 404 -0.92 -22.85 0.44
N THR A 405 -0.88 -24.09 0.93
CA THR A 405 -1.09 -24.36 2.36
C THR A 405 0.10 -25.13 2.92
N VAL A 406 0.52 -24.75 4.12
CA VAL A 406 1.61 -25.40 4.84
C VAL A 406 1.04 -25.98 6.13
N SER A 407 1.31 -27.26 6.38
CA SER A 407 0.91 -27.95 7.61
C SER A 407 2.03 -28.88 8.03
N GLY A 408 2.73 -28.55 9.12
CA GLY A 408 3.94 -29.26 9.53
C GLY A 408 5.01 -29.22 8.43
N THR A 409 5.42 -30.39 7.97
CA THR A 409 6.37 -30.57 6.86
C THR A 409 5.70 -30.72 5.50
N ARG A 410 4.37 -30.56 5.39
CA ARG A 410 3.66 -30.72 4.11
C ARG A 410 3.35 -29.37 3.49
N LEU A 411 3.76 -29.21 2.24
CA LEU A 411 3.41 -28.10 1.37
C LEU A 411 2.41 -28.60 0.32
N VAL A 412 1.27 -27.92 0.21
CA VAL A 412 0.23 -28.22 -0.77
C VAL A 412 0.06 -27.01 -1.68
N ASN A 413 0.14 -27.21 -3.00
CA ASN A 413 -0.23 -26.19 -3.97
C ASN A 413 -1.73 -26.24 -4.23
N VAL A 414 -2.47 -25.21 -3.81
CA VAL A 414 -3.92 -25.10 -4.02
C VAL A 414 -4.28 -24.20 -5.21
N SER A 415 -3.28 -23.65 -5.89
CA SER A 415 -3.46 -22.78 -7.05
C SER A 415 -3.55 -23.56 -8.37
N ALA A 416 -3.96 -22.87 -9.43
CA ALA A 416 -4.01 -23.42 -10.77
C ALA A 416 -2.63 -23.44 -11.47
N ALA A 417 -1.65 -22.70 -10.95
CA ALA A 417 -0.31 -22.59 -11.52
C ALA A 417 0.69 -23.43 -10.71
N PRO A 418 1.77 -23.95 -11.31
CA PRO A 418 2.83 -24.60 -10.55
C PRO A 418 3.52 -23.60 -9.61
N LEU A 419 3.97 -24.09 -8.45
CA LEU A 419 4.90 -23.38 -7.58
C LEU A 419 6.32 -23.80 -7.98
N VAL A 420 7.12 -22.84 -8.42
CA VAL A 420 8.46 -23.07 -8.97
C VAL A 420 9.53 -22.46 -8.06
N GLY A 421 10.68 -23.10 -7.98
CA GLY A 421 11.82 -22.62 -7.20
C GLY A 421 11.50 -22.61 -5.72
N VAL A 422 10.93 -23.70 -5.21
CA VAL A 422 10.57 -23.80 -3.79
C VAL A 422 11.84 -23.87 -2.94
N TYR A 423 11.95 -22.99 -1.95
CA TYR A 423 13.08 -22.92 -1.04
C TYR A 423 12.60 -22.75 0.39
N VAL A 424 13.25 -23.40 1.35
CA VAL A 424 12.90 -23.24 2.76
C VAL A 424 14.11 -22.73 3.54
N VAL A 425 13.96 -21.61 4.25
CA VAL A 425 15.04 -21.03 5.05
C VAL A 425 15.44 -22.01 6.15
N GLY A 426 16.70 -22.47 6.14
CA GLY A 426 17.24 -23.47 7.06
C GLY A 426 16.99 -24.93 6.67
N LEU A 427 16.32 -25.20 5.54
CA LEU A 427 16.24 -26.55 4.96
C LEU A 427 16.79 -26.62 3.53
N GLY A 428 16.92 -25.50 2.81
CA GLY A 428 17.46 -25.45 1.45
C GLY A 428 16.42 -25.71 0.35
N ALA A 429 16.92 -25.97 -0.86
CA ALA A 429 16.11 -26.15 -2.06
C ALA A 429 15.16 -27.36 -1.99
N GLN A 430 13.95 -27.18 -2.50
CA GLN A 430 12.89 -28.18 -2.56
C GLN A 430 12.44 -28.41 -4.01
N PRO A 431 11.79 -29.54 -4.33
CA PRO A 431 11.22 -29.74 -5.67
C PRO A 431 10.04 -28.80 -5.93
N ASP A 432 9.86 -28.44 -7.20
CA ASP A 432 8.68 -27.71 -7.68
C ASP A 432 7.39 -28.48 -7.39
N VAL A 433 6.30 -27.74 -7.13
CA VAL A 433 5.00 -28.32 -6.76
C VAL A 433 3.96 -28.04 -7.84
N ALA A 434 3.55 -29.09 -8.56
CA ALA A 434 2.48 -29.02 -9.54
C ALA A 434 1.13 -28.61 -8.90
N PRO A 435 0.18 -28.05 -9.67
CA PRO A 435 -1.16 -27.74 -9.19
C PRO A 435 -1.83 -28.93 -8.49
N GLY A 436 -2.37 -28.73 -7.29
CA GLY A 436 -3.02 -29.77 -6.49
C GLY A 436 -2.07 -30.81 -5.88
N ALA A 437 -0.77 -30.74 -6.15
CA ALA A 437 0.21 -31.68 -5.62
C ALA A 437 0.58 -31.35 -4.17
N VAL A 438 1.06 -32.39 -3.48
CA VAL A 438 1.55 -32.33 -2.11
C VAL A 438 3.00 -32.76 -2.10
N VAL A 439 3.86 -31.94 -1.50
CA VAL A 439 5.27 -32.23 -1.28
C VAL A 439 5.55 -32.29 0.22
N THR A 440 6.39 -33.24 0.62
CA THR A 440 6.93 -33.29 1.98
C THR A 440 8.30 -32.62 1.98
N LEU A 441 8.45 -31.59 2.80
CA LEU A 441 9.68 -30.82 2.95
C LEU A 441 10.77 -31.69 3.59
N ALA A 442 11.97 -31.64 3.02
CA ALA A 442 13.12 -32.42 3.47
C ALA A 442 14.40 -31.57 3.39
N PRO A 443 15.48 -31.92 4.11
CA PRO A 443 16.76 -31.25 3.95
C PRO A 443 17.25 -31.33 2.50
N GLY A 444 17.54 -30.17 1.92
CA GLY A 444 18.07 -29.96 0.59
C GLY A 444 19.37 -29.15 0.64
N GLU A 445 19.86 -28.73 -0.54
CA GLU A 445 21.07 -27.93 -0.64
C GLU A 445 20.80 -26.47 -0.24
N GLU A 446 21.51 -25.97 0.79
CA GLU A 446 21.43 -24.58 1.20
C GLU A 446 22.19 -23.66 0.23
N GLY A 447 21.65 -22.46 -0.02
CA GLY A 447 22.26 -21.51 -0.95
C GLY A 447 22.13 -21.87 -2.43
N ALA A 448 21.60 -23.05 -2.76
CA ALA A 448 21.19 -23.45 -4.11
C ALA A 448 19.87 -22.76 -4.50
N PHE A 449 19.92 -21.43 -4.67
CA PHE A 449 18.75 -20.66 -5.07
C PHE A 449 18.31 -21.02 -6.49
N PRO A 450 17.00 -21.01 -6.78
CA PRO A 450 16.50 -21.23 -8.13
C PRO A 450 17.07 -20.16 -9.08
N PRO A 451 17.33 -20.52 -10.35
CA PRO A 451 18.01 -19.65 -11.31
C PRO A 451 17.19 -18.42 -11.74
N THR A 452 15.94 -18.30 -11.31
CA THR A 452 15.06 -17.16 -11.62
C THR A 452 14.00 -17.02 -10.53
N PRO A 453 13.96 -15.91 -9.77
CA PRO A 453 14.93 -14.81 -9.63
C PRO A 453 15.94 -15.04 -8.48
N PRO A 454 17.24 -15.33 -8.76
CA PRO A 454 18.20 -15.76 -7.75
C PRO A 454 18.59 -14.62 -6.80
N GLY A 455 18.73 -13.39 -7.31
CA GLY A 455 19.03 -12.21 -6.49
C GLY A 455 17.93 -11.87 -5.49
N VAL A 456 16.67 -12.08 -5.88
CA VAL A 456 15.50 -11.87 -5.01
C VAL A 456 15.49 -12.87 -3.85
N TYR A 457 15.77 -14.15 -4.11
CA TYR A 457 15.83 -15.16 -3.04
C TYR A 457 16.99 -14.89 -2.08
N ALA A 458 18.16 -14.53 -2.61
CA ALA A 458 19.31 -14.18 -1.79
C ALA A 458 19.04 -12.96 -0.89
N ALA A 459 18.36 -11.92 -1.40
CA ALA A 459 18.01 -10.74 -0.62
C ALA A 459 16.91 -11.03 0.44
N LEU A 460 15.85 -11.77 0.06
CA LEU A 460 14.76 -12.10 0.98
C LEU A 460 15.20 -13.01 2.11
N THR A 461 15.99 -14.05 1.84
CA THR A 461 16.41 -15.02 2.86
C THR A 461 17.23 -14.42 4.01
N GLN A 462 17.83 -13.24 3.82
CA GLN A 462 18.52 -12.50 4.90
C GLN A 462 17.56 -11.84 5.91
N LEU A 463 16.32 -11.56 5.49
CA LEU A 463 15.31 -10.89 6.30
C LEU A 463 14.30 -11.87 6.91
N LEU A 464 14.27 -13.11 6.41
CA LEU A 464 13.26 -14.09 6.74
C LEU A 464 13.70 -15.01 7.88
N PRO A 465 12.80 -15.34 8.82
CA PRO A 465 13.09 -16.32 9.86
C PRO A 465 13.27 -17.72 9.28
N ALA A 466 14.05 -18.56 9.98
CA ALA A 466 14.17 -19.97 9.68
C ALA A 466 12.79 -20.65 9.69
N GLY A 467 12.59 -21.61 8.78
CA GLY A 467 11.31 -22.25 8.56
C GLY A 467 10.36 -21.46 7.64
N THR A 468 10.80 -20.39 6.98
CA THR A 468 9.99 -19.72 5.95
C THR A 468 10.11 -20.45 4.60
N VAL A 469 8.99 -20.78 3.96
CA VAL A 469 8.90 -21.25 2.58
C VAL A 469 8.84 -20.06 1.63
N LEU A 470 9.66 -20.09 0.59
CA LEU A 470 9.62 -19.21 -0.56
C LEU A 470 9.24 -20.03 -1.80
N ALA A 471 8.31 -19.54 -2.61
CA ALA A 471 7.97 -20.15 -3.90
C ALA A 471 7.54 -19.09 -4.91
N THR A 472 7.86 -19.28 -6.19
CA THR A 472 7.41 -18.37 -7.26
C THR A 472 6.25 -18.94 -8.05
N SER A 473 5.42 -18.06 -8.60
CA SER A 473 4.37 -18.40 -9.57
C SER A 473 4.07 -17.23 -10.50
N GLY A 474 3.45 -17.50 -11.66
CA GLY A 474 2.86 -16.47 -12.53
C GLY A 474 3.84 -15.69 -13.42
N CYS A 475 5.13 -16.01 -13.35
CA CYS A 475 6.20 -15.35 -14.10
C CYS A 475 6.02 -15.32 -15.63
N GLU A 476 5.26 -16.26 -16.21
CA GLU A 476 5.03 -16.35 -17.66
C GLU A 476 4.12 -15.23 -18.21
N SER A 477 3.36 -14.57 -17.33
CA SER A 477 2.28 -13.64 -17.70
C SER A 477 2.52 -12.18 -17.30
N GLY A 478 3.70 -11.85 -16.79
CA GLY A 478 4.04 -10.49 -16.34
C GLY A 478 4.88 -10.52 -15.07
N ALA A 479 4.37 -9.92 -13.99
CA ALA A 479 5.07 -9.82 -12.72
C ALA A 479 5.14 -11.18 -11.99
N CYS A 480 6.34 -11.66 -11.72
CA CYS A 480 6.57 -12.80 -10.84
C CYS A 480 6.07 -12.50 -9.42
N VAL A 481 5.29 -13.40 -8.84
CA VAL A 481 4.92 -13.33 -7.42
C VAL A 481 5.77 -14.32 -6.63
N VAL A 482 6.48 -13.83 -5.61
CA VAL A 482 7.20 -14.63 -4.63
C VAL A 482 6.31 -14.78 -3.39
N TRP A 483 5.86 -16.00 -3.12
CA TRP A 483 5.02 -16.36 -1.99
C TRP A 483 5.86 -16.77 -0.78
N LEU A 484 5.49 -16.25 0.38
CA LEU A 484 6.14 -16.46 1.66
C LEU A 484 5.16 -17.09 2.64
N ALA A 485 5.51 -18.22 3.24
CA ALA A 485 4.67 -18.89 4.23
C ALA A 485 5.51 -19.46 5.38
N ASP A 486 4.99 -19.41 6.61
CA ASP A 486 5.65 -20.06 7.74
C ASP A 486 5.44 -21.58 7.68
N THR A 487 6.47 -22.32 8.09
CA THR A 487 6.35 -23.73 8.46
C THR A 487 6.32 -23.87 9.97
N ASP A 488 5.73 -24.96 10.47
CA ASP A 488 5.76 -25.28 11.90
C ASP A 488 7.15 -25.74 12.38
N LEU A 489 8.15 -25.75 11.49
CA LEU A 489 9.52 -26.19 11.78
C LEU A 489 10.35 -25.12 12.50
N GLY A 490 9.93 -23.85 12.45
CA GLY A 490 10.63 -22.71 13.06
C GLY A 490 10.53 -22.60 14.59
N GLY A 491 9.97 -23.61 15.27
CA GLY A 491 9.67 -23.57 16.71
C GLY A 491 10.66 -24.27 17.65
N ALA A 492 11.78 -24.81 17.18
CA ALA A 492 12.77 -25.48 18.04
C ALA A 492 14.01 -24.60 18.30
N PRO A 493 14.12 -23.93 19.46
CA PRO A 493 15.39 -23.38 19.90
C PRO A 493 16.26 -24.53 20.46
N GLY A 494 17.31 -24.91 19.72
CA GLY A 494 18.45 -25.66 20.26
C GLY A 494 18.76 -27.00 19.58
N GLY A 495 19.89 -27.03 18.85
CA GLY A 495 20.56 -28.27 18.42
C GLY A 495 21.69 -27.98 17.43
N PRO A 496 22.92 -28.51 17.60
CA PRO A 496 24.13 -27.86 17.15
C PRO A 496 24.51 -28.19 15.71
N HIS A 497 24.62 -27.18 14.84
CA HIS A 497 25.57 -27.25 13.73
C HIS A 497 26.95 -26.82 14.24
N ALA A 498 27.55 -27.71 15.05
CA ALA A 498 28.99 -27.72 15.21
C ALA A 498 29.60 -27.98 13.83
N GLY A 499 30.44 -27.06 13.37
CA GLY A 499 31.22 -27.22 12.16
C GLY A 499 32.01 -28.52 12.22
N ALA A 500 31.71 -29.43 11.29
CA ALA A 500 32.64 -30.46 10.92
C ALA A 500 33.74 -29.78 10.08
N GLY A 501 34.93 -29.60 10.66
CA GLY A 501 36.12 -29.29 9.88
C GLY A 501 37.16 -28.39 10.54
N ALA A 502 37.83 -28.87 11.60
CA ALA A 502 39.23 -28.54 11.84
C ALA A 502 39.87 -29.65 12.67
N ALA A 503 40.47 -30.62 11.96
CA ALA A 503 41.43 -31.53 12.56
C ALA A 503 42.62 -30.72 13.07
N GLY A 504 42.85 -30.74 14.38
CA GLY A 504 44.06 -30.18 14.98
C GLY A 504 45.27 -31.09 14.70
N PRO A 505 46.44 -30.54 14.33
CA PRO A 505 47.70 -31.21 14.59
C PRO A 505 48.17 -30.86 16.00
N GLY A 506 48.54 -31.89 16.76
CA GLY A 506 48.82 -31.79 18.19
C GLY A 506 50.09 -31.06 18.58
N ALA A 507 50.23 -30.91 19.90
CA ALA A 507 51.48 -30.98 20.64
C ALA A 507 51.15 -31.02 22.14
N GLU A 508 51.43 -32.16 22.77
CA GLU A 508 51.89 -32.22 24.18
C GLU A 508 53.41 -32.04 24.18
N PRO A 509 54.07 -31.75 25.33
CA PRO A 509 53.53 -31.54 26.68
C PRO A 509 53.65 -30.10 27.20
#